data_AF-A0A510HPZ2-F1
#
_entry.id   AF-A0A510HPZ2-F1
#
_cell.length_a   1.000
_cell.length_b   1.000
_cell.length_c   1.000
_cell.angle_alpha   90.00
_cell.angle_beta   90.00
_cell.angle_gamma   90.00
#
_symmetry.space_group_name_H-M   'P 1'
#
loop_
_entity.id
_entity.type
_entity.pdbx_description
1 polymer ?
#
loop_
_entity_poly.entity_id
_entity_poly.type
_entity_poly.pdbx_seq_one_letter_code
_entity_poly.pdbx_strand_id
1 'polypeptide(L)'
;MELAPGIHRIESILGPRPFSQYLLLVEGTEGVARGTIGWPDYPEGSPSTIDFTTRLQPGYWFLPRWEERWFPQAFIGTMGQLMRALEEGSEPEISGRDNLRTMALVEAAYRSAGEGRAVRLDEIVVEVRGGEA
;
A
#
# COMPACT_ATOMS: atom_id res chain seq x y z
N MET A 1 33.19 -16.24 -2.67
CA MET A 1 32.76 -14.84 -2.42
C MET A 1 31.80 -14.91 -1.25
N GLU A 2 32.35 -14.72 -0.06
CA GLU A 2 31.69 -14.97 1.23
C GLU A 2 30.85 -13.73 1.60
N LEU A 3 29.56 -13.93 1.80
CA LEU A 3 28.62 -12.87 2.18
C LEU A 3 28.85 -12.48 3.65
N ALA A 4 28.70 -11.19 3.95
CA ALA A 4 28.87 -10.66 5.30
C ALA A 4 27.92 -11.34 6.32
N PRO A 5 28.38 -11.59 7.56
CA PRO A 5 27.57 -12.19 8.60
C PRO A 5 26.46 -11.22 9.02
N GLY A 6 25.20 -11.59 8.78
CA GLY A 6 24.03 -10.81 9.19
C GLY A 6 22.90 -10.76 8.17
N ILE A 7 23.14 -11.12 6.90
CA ILE A 7 22.07 -11.24 5.90
C ILE A 7 21.49 -12.65 5.97
N HIS A 8 20.52 -12.83 6.88
CA HIS A 8 19.63 -13.98 6.80
C HIS A 8 18.79 -13.83 5.52
N ARG A 9 19.04 -14.73 4.57
CA ARG A 9 18.26 -14.97 3.35
C ARG A 9 16.76 -14.68 3.56
N ILE A 10 16.24 -13.63 2.91
CA ILE A 10 14.82 -13.19 2.95
C ILE A 10 13.86 -14.26 2.38
N GLU A 11 14.39 -15.30 1.71
CA GLU A 11 13.59 -16.33 1.04
C GLU A 11 12.77 -17.23 2.00
N SER A 12 13.07 -17.29 3.31
CA SER A 12 12.40 -18.24 4.22
C SER A 12 11.30 -17.65 5.11
N ILE A 13 10.99 -16.36 5.01
CA ILE A 13 9.91 -15.74 5.83
C ILE A 13 8.52 -16.04 5.24
N LEU A 14 8.47 -16.49 3.98
CA LEU A 14 7.26 -16.67 3.21
C LEU A 14 7.10 -18.16 2.89
N GLY A 15 6.45 -18.91 3.78
CA GLY A 15 5.98 -20.27 3.47
C GLY A 15 5.06 -20.29 2.22
N PRO A 16 4.58 -21.47 1.77
CA PRO A 16 3.75 -21.56 0.58
C PRO A 16 2.51 -20.66 0.72
N ARG A 17 2.41 -19.62 -0.13
CA ARG A 17 1.30 -18.67 -0.10
C ARG A 17 0.30 -19.01 -1.20
N PRO A 18 -1.01 -18.91 -0.93
CA PRO A 18 -2.00 -18.86 -2.00
C PRO A 18 -1.73 -17.62 -2.89
N PHE A 19 -2.03 -17.75 -4.18
CA PHE A 19 -1.74 -16.76 -5.23
C PHE A 19 -2.38 -15.36 -5.00
N SER A 20 -3.24 -15.19 -3.98
CA SER A 20 -4.14 -14.04 -3.80
C SER A 20 -3.79 -13.10 -2.64
N GLN A 21 -2.65 -13.25 -1.96
CA GLN A 21 -2.28 -12.37 -0.85
C GLN A 21 -1.18 -11.37 -1.22
N TYR A 22 -1.46 -10.08 -1.01
CA TYR A 22 -0.45 -9.02 -1.12
C TYR A 22 0.34 -8.91 0.19
N LEU A 23 1.67 -8.84 0.07
CA LEU A 23 2.59 -8.62 1.18
C LEU A 23 2.88 -7.13 1.31
N LEU A 24 2.87 -6.63 2.55
CA LEU A 24 3.42 -5.33 2.91
C LEU A 24 4.62 -5.54 3.83
N LEU A 25 5.72 -4.82 3.57
CA LEU A 25 6.85 -4.64 4.47
C LEU A 25 7.19 -3.16 4.49
N VAL A 26 7.25 -2.58 5.69
CA VAL A 26 7.65 -1.20 5.93
C VAL A 26 8.80 -1.23 6.93
N GLU A 27 9.96 -0.78 6.49
CA GLU A 27 11.14 -0.64 7.33
C GLU A 27 11.35 0.83 7.68
N GLY A 28 11.44 1.12 8.97
CA GLY A 28 11.73 2.45 9.49
C GLY A 28 12.96 2.41 10.38
N THR A 29 13.45 3.60 10.76
CA THR A 29 14.59 3.72 11.67
C THR A 29 14.29 3.20 13.07
N GLU A 30 13.02 3.22 13.49
CA GLU A 30 12.56 2.85 14.83
C GLU A 30 11.86 1.50 14.93
N GLY A 31 11.78 0.76 13.82
CA GLY A 31 11.07 -0.52 13.81
C GLY A 31 10.75 -1.01 12.40
N VAL A 32 10.07 -2.15 12.36
CA VAL A 32 9.62 -2.79 11.13
C VAL A 32 8.18 -3.25 11.32
N ALA A 33 7.36 -3.04 10.30
CA ALA A 33 6.01 -3.60 10.20
C ALA A 33 5.92 -4.46 8.94
N ARG A 34 5.29 -5.62 9.06
CA ARG A 34 4.96 -6.50 7.93
C ARG A 34 3.54 -6.98 8.05
N GLY A 35 2.93 -7.39 6.94
CA GLY A 35 1.56 -7.83 6.99
C GLY A 35 1.05 -8.34 5.65
N THR A 36 -0.21 -8.77 5.67
CA THR A 36 -0.92 -9.17 4.47
C THR A 36 -2.21 -8.38 4.34
N ILE A 37 -2.54 -8.03 3.10
CA ILE A 37 -3.87 -7.52 2.78
C ILE A 37 -4.77 -8.73 2.54
N GLY A 38 -5.79 -8.87 3.37
CA GLY A 38 -6.76 -9.95 3.28
C GLY A 38 -7.58 -9.88 1.98
N TRP A 39 -7.86 -11.02 1.36
CA TRP A 39 -8.54 -11.12 0.07
C TRP A 39 -9.88 -11.86 0.20
N PRO A 40 -10.88 -11.61 -0.67
CA PRO A 40 -12.13 -12.36 -0.65
C PRO A 40 -11.94 -13.75 -1.30
N ASP A 41 -11.08 -14.58 -0.70
CA ASP A 41 -10.89 -15.97 -1.07
C ASP A 41 -12.16 -16.76 -0.73
N TYR A 42 -13.11 -16.83 -1.65
CA TYR A 42 -14.39 -17.51 -1.36
C TYR A 42 -14.21 -19.02 -1.17
N PRO A 43 -14.91 -19.63 -0.18
CA PRO A 43 -15.95 -19.04 0.66
C PRO A 43 -15.46 -18.45 1.99
N GLU A 44 -14.27 -18.84 2.49
CA GLU A 44 -13.83 -18.48 3.84
C GLU A 44 -13.36 -17.02 3.98
N GLY A 45 -12.67 -16.51 2.96
CA GLY A 45 -11.96 -15.23 2.95
C GLY A 45 -10.66 -15.28 3.76
N SER A 46 -9.66 -14.53 3.32
CA SER A 46 -8.39 -14.38 4.06
C SER A 46 -8.42 -13.11 4.90
N PRO A 47 -8.23 -13.16 6.23
CA PRO A 47 -8.09 -11.96 7.06
C PRO A 47 -6.82 -11.15 6.74
N SER A 48 -6.87 -9.86 7.02
CA SER A 48 -5.70 -8.99 6.97
C SER A 48 -4.82 -9.20 8.20
N THR A 49 -3.50 -9.07 8.06
CA THR A 49 -2.56 -9.20 9.19
C THR A 49 -1.62 -8.00 9.27
N ILE A 50 -1.18 -7.69 10.47
CA ILE A 50 -0.03 -6.81 10.71
C ILE A 50 0.78 -7.38 11.89
N ASP A 51 2.08 -7.46 11.68
CA ASP A 51 3.09 -7.79 12.67
C ASP A 51 4.07 -6.65 12.72
N PHE A 52 4.44 -6.18 13.91
CA PHE A 52 5.44 -5.14 14.01
C PHE A 52 6.33 -5.30 15.22
N THR A 53 7.52 -4.72 15.12
CA THR A 53 8.48 -4.61 16.20
C THR A 53 9.03 -3.19 16.24
N THR A 54 9.49 -2.76 17.42
CA THR A 54 9.97 -1.40 17.67
C THR A 54 11.17 -1.39 18.59
N ARG A 55 12.05 -0.40 18.42
CA ARG A 55 13.17 -0.13 19.33
C ARG A 55 12.72 0.23 20.75
N LEU A 56 11.49 0.69 20.94
CA LEU A 56 10.93 0.96 22.28
C LEU A 56 10.74 -0.31 23.11
N GLN A 57 10.56 -1.46 22.45
CA GLN A 57 10.49 -2.77 23.10
C GLN A 57 11.33 -3.80 22.33
N PRO A 58 12.66 -3.79 22.53
CA PRO A 58 13.58 -4.65 21.79
C PRO A 58 13.28 -6.15 21.99
N GLY A 59 13.37 -6.92 20.91
CA GLY A 59 13.19 -8.37 20.94
C GLY A 59 11.73 -8.85 21.05
N TYR A 60 10.76 -7.92 21.05
CA TYR A 60 9.34 -8.25 21.09
C TYR A 60 8.64 -7.97 19.75
N TRP A 61 7.71 -8.85 19.38
CA TRP A 61 6.83 -8.69 18.24
C TRP A 61 5.40 -8.53 18.71
N PHE A 62 4.73 -7.51 18.20
CA PHE A 62 3.30 -7.32 18.33
C PHE A 62 2.62 -7.98 17.13
N LEU A 63 1.67 -8.88 17.41
CA LEU A 63 0.94 -9.63 16.39
C LEU A 63 -0.58 -9.48 16.59
N PRO A 64 -1.14 -8.25 16.49
CA PRO A 64 -2.58 -8.08 16.54
C PRO A 64 -3.26 -8.85 15.40
N ARG A 65 -4.42 -9.44 15.68
CA ARG A 65 -5.19 -10.28 14.75
C ARG A 65 -6.65 -9.89 14.79
N TRP A 66 -7.27 -10.00 13.62
CA TRP A 66 -8.65 -9.66 13.33
C TRP A 66 -9.21 -10.69 12.36
N GLU A 67 -10.54 -10.84 12.35
CA GLU A 67 -11.23 -11.70 11.37
C GLU A 67 -11.55 -10.92 10.09
N GLU A 68 -11.47 -9.60 10.17
CA GLU A 68 -11.71 -8.67 9.09
C GLU A 68 -10.65 -8.75 7.98
N ARG A 69 -11.07 -8.30 6.81
CA ARG A 69 -10.31 -8.40 5.56
C ARG A 69 -10.54 -7.13 4.74
N TRP A 70 -9.80 -7.00 3.64
CA TRP A 70 -9.91 -5.82 2.79
C TRP A 70 -11.26 -5.75 2.08
N PHE A 71 -11.74 -6.84 1.47
CA PHE A 71 -13.07 -6.89 0.84
C PHE A 71 -14.08 -7.63 1.72
N PRO A 72 -15.28 -7.06 1.95
CA PRO A 72 -15.87 -5.86 1.31
C PRO A 72 -15.58 -4.52 2.01
N GLN A 73 -14.83 -4.49 3.12
CA GLN A 73 -14.67 -3.33 3.99
C GLN A 73 -14.10 -2.09 3.28
N ALA A 74 -13.15 -2.27 2.37
CA ALA A 74 -12.55 -1.21 1.57
C ALA A 74 -13.56 -0.51 0.66
N PHE A 75 -14.58 -1.22 0.18
CA PHE A 75 -15.68 -0.61 -0.58
C PHE A 75 -16.62 0.18 0.33
N ILE A 76 -17.01 -0.38 1.46
CA ILE A 76 -17.92 0.27 2.42
C ILE A 76 -17.32 1.59 2.93
N GLY A 77 -16.04 1.56 3.33
CA GLY A 77 -15.36 2.74 3.86
C GLY A 77 -15.23 3.87 2.84
N THR A 78 -14.85 3.54 1.61
CA THR A 78 -14.67 4.55 0.53
C THR A 78 -16.00 5.15 0.08
N MET A 79 -17.05 4.33 -0.10
CA MET A 79 -18.39 4.83 -0.40
C MET A 79 -18.96 5.67 0.75
N GLY A 80 -18.74 5.26 2.00
CA GLY A 80 -19.13 6.03 3.17
C GLY A 80 -18.45 7.41 3.22
N GLN A 81 -17.16 7.47 2.90
CA GLN A 81 -16.42 8.72 2.82
C GLN A 81 -16.98 9.63 1.72
N LEU A 82 -17.28 9.09 0.53
CA LEU A 82 -17.91 9.85 -0.56
C LEU A 82 -19.26 10.44 -0.14
N MET A 83 -20.12 9.65 0.50
CA MET A 83 -21.43 10.11 0.96
C MET A 83 -21.31 11.27 1.97
N ARG A 84 -20.38 11.18 2.94
CA ARG A 84 -20.12 12.28 3.88
C ARG A 84 -19.64 13.55 3.16
N ALA A 85 -18.73 13.42 2.20
CA ALA A 85 -18.22 14.57 1.45
C ALA A 85 -19.34 15.29 0.67
N LEU A 86 -20.30 14.53 0.12
CA LEU A 86 -21.48 15.09 -0.52
C LEU A 86 -22.40 15.83 0.46
N GLU A 87 -22.64 15.27 1.65
CA GLU A 87 -23.44 15.91 2.70
C GLU A 87 -22.82 17.21 3.22
N GLU A 88 -21.49 17.23 3.34
CA GLU A 88 -20.74 18.39 3.85
C GLU A 88 -20.37 19.41 2.76
N GLY A 89 -20.55 19.06 1.48
CA GLY A 89 -20.08 19.88 0.35
C GLY A 89 -18.56 20.02 0.28
N SER A 90 -17.82 19.03 0.77
CA SER A 90 -16.35 18.99 0.81
C SER A 90 -15.77 18.10 -0.30
N GLU A 91 -14.47 18.24 -0.58
CA GLU A 91 -13.79 17.35 -1.54
C GLU A 91 -13.55 15.97 -0.90
N PRO A 92 -13.86 14.86 -1.59
CA PRO A 92 -13.57 13.54 -1.06
C PRO A 92 -12.07 13.28 -0.90
N GLU A 93 -11.67 12.51 0.11
CA GLU A 93 -10.25 12.17 0.34
C GLU A 93 -9.61 11.47 -0.86
N ILE A 94 -10.38 10.66 -1.57
CA ILE A 94 -9.98 9.95 -2.79
C ILE A 94 -10.62 10.59 -4.04
N SER A 95 -10.49 11.92 -4.18
CA SER A 95 -11.07 12.65 -5.30
C SER A 95 -10.48 12.21 -6.64
N GLY A 96 -11.24 12.41 -7.73
CA GLY A 96 -10.74 12.15 -9.07
C GLY A 96 -9.49 12.99 -9.41
N ARG A 97 -9.39 14.21 -8.86
CA ARG A 97 -8.23 15.09 -9.06
C ARG A 97 -6.99 14.55 -8.34
N ASP A 98 -7.15 14.06 -7.11
CA ASP A 98 -6.04 13.41 -6.40
C ASP A 98 -5.61 12.11 -7.12
N ASN A 99 -6.58 11.33 -7.61
CA ASN A 99 -6.31 10.07 -8.31
C ASN A 99 -5.47 10.24 -9.59
N LEU A 100 -5.47 11.43 -10.22
CA LEU A 100 -4.58 11.72 -11.35
C LEU A 100 -3.09 11.59 -10.99
N ARG A 101 -2.70 11.82 -9.73
CA ARG A 101 -1.33 11.59 -9.26
C ARG A 101 -0.96 10.11 -9.28
N THR A 102 -1.91 9.24 -8.93
CA THR A 102 -1.75 7.78 -9.04
C THR A 102 -1.63 7.36 -10.50
N MET A 103 -2.44 7.93 -11.40
CA MET A 103 -2.32 7.66 -12.83
C MET A 103 -0.99 8.16 -13.42
N ALA A 104 -0.45 9.26 -12.90
CA ALA A 104 0.87 9.74 -13.29
C ALA A 104 2.00 8.75 -12.93
N LEU A 105 1.89 8.03 -11.81
CA LEU A 105 2.82 6.94 -11.46
C LEU A 105 2.74 5.78 -12.47
N VAL A 106 1.55 5.41 -12.92
CA VAL A 106 1.35 4.36 -13.93
C VAL A 106 2.01 4.75 -15.24
N GLU A 107 1.77 5.98 -15.72
CA GLU A 107 2.38 6.50 -16.94
C GLU A 107 3.91 6.59 -16.83
N ALA A 108 4.43 7.09 -15.70
CA ALA A 108 5.87 7.14 -15.44
C ALA A 108 6.51 5.74 -15.49
N ALA A 109 5.83 4.71 -14.96
CA ALA A 109 6.32 3.34 -14.99
C ALA A 109 6.40 2.79 -16.42
N TYR A 110 5.37 3.01 -17.26
CA TYR A 110 5.40 2.61 -18.66
C TYR A 110 6.51 3.32 -19.45
N ARG A 111 6.65 4.64 -19.26
CA ARG A 111 7.71 5.42 -19.91
C ARG A 111 9.10 4.96 -19.46
N SER A 112 9.29 4.72 -18.17
CA SER A 112 10.54 4.20 -17.61
C SER A 112 10.92 2.85 -18.22
N ALA A 113 9.94 1.94 -18.36
CA ALA A 113 10.17 0.64 -19.00
C ALA A 113 10.53 0.76 -20.49
N GLY A 114 9.92 1.70 -21.21
CA GLY A 114 10.23 1.94 -22.63
C GLY A 114 11.59 2.62 -22.86
N GLU A 115 11.99 3.54 -21.98
CA GLU A 115 13.21 4.34 -22.13
C GLU A 115 14.43 3.77 -21.39
N GLY A 116 14.23 2.80 -20.50
CA GLY A 116 15.32 2.19 -19.72
C GLY A 116 15.97 3.16 -18.71
N ARG A 117 15.23 4.18 -18.25
CA ARG A 117 15.72 5.18 -17.29
C ARG A 117 14.68 5.47 -16.22
N ALA A 118 15.12 6.07 -15.11
CA ALA A 118 14.20 6.68 -14.15
C ALA A 118 13.47 7.88 -14.79
N VAL A 119 12.17 7.97 -14.55
CA VAL A 119 11.30 9.08 -14.97
C VAL A 119 10.77 9.75 -13.71
N ARG A 120 10.98 11.06 -13.59
CA ARG A 120 10.43 11.85 -12.48
C ARG A 120 8.95 12.14 -12.72
N LEU A 121 8.16 12.24 -11.64
CA LEU A 121 6.73 12.50 -11.76
C LEU A 121 6.42 13.89 -12.32
N ASP A 122 7.28 14.88 -12.09
CA ASP A 122 7.15 16.21 -12.69
C ASP A 122 7.36 16.23 -14.22
N GLU A 123 7.90 15.16 -14.81
CA GLU A 123 7.91 14.98 -16.27
C GLU A 123 6.54 14.51 -16.83
N ILE A 124 5.63 14.07 -15.95
CA ILE A 124 4.29 13.57 -16.31
C ILE A 124 3.21 14.57 -15.91
N VAL A 125 3.27 15.07 -14.67
CA VAL A 125 2.25 15.96 -14.13
C VAL A 125 2.42 17.35 -14.74
N VAL A 126 1.46 17.76 -15.56
CA VAL A 126 1.34 19.15 -16.02
C VAL A 126 0.53 19.91 -14.98
N GLU A 127 1.13 20.89 -14.31
CA GLU A 127 0.36 21.83 -13.48
C GLU A 127 -0.61 22.59 -14.39
N VAL A 128 -1.90 22.36 -14.18
CA VAL A 128 -2.94 23.22 -14.77
C VAL A 128 -2.85 24.56 -14.06
N ARG A 129 -2.18 25.53 -14.70
CA ARG A 129 -2.29 26.94 -14.30
C ARG A 129 -3.78 27.29 -14.35
N GLY A 130 -4.36 27.56 -13.18
CA GLY A 130 -5.77 27.92 -13.07
C GLY A 130 -6.08 29.09 -14.01
N GLY A 131 -6.93 28.85 -15.00
CA GLY A 131 -7.61 29.92 -15.71
C GLY A 131 -8.60 30.55 -14.74
N GLU A 132 -8.41 31.84 -14.47
CA GLU A 132 -9.43 32.67 -13.85
C GLU A 132 -10.73 32.57 -14.67
N ALA A 133 -11.83 32.31 -13.98
CA ALA A 133 -13.19 32.49 -14.47
C ALA A 133 -13.91 33.45 -13.52
#